data_AF-A0A373NW11-F1
#
_entry.id   AF-A0A373NW11-F1
#
_cell.length_a   1.000
_cell.length_b   1.000
_cell.length_c   1.000
_cell.angle_alpha   90.00
_cell.angle_beta   90.00
_cell.angle_gamma   90.00
#
_symmetry.space_group_name_H-M   'P 1'
#
loop_
_entity.id
_entity.type
_entity.pdbx_description
1 polymer ?
#
loop_
_entity_poly.entity_id
_entity_poly.type
_entity_poly.pdbx_seq_one_letter_code
_entity_poly.pdbx_strand_id
1 'polypeptide(L)'
;MWFFIGLIRSSVLYAFVLSLFHGTVSVEFAIIYAVFLFGNFLLSKIKKDGLSLDELLTEAIKHDALVPFLGVRSLVLVFLGKYLDSPHEPRAALFLAQGIIEGIWGTLLAVCLAITIIQVA
;
A
#
# COMPACT_ATOMS: atom_id res chain seq x y z
N MET A 1 -6.10 9.25 7.81
CA MET A 1 -7.16 8.24 7.73
C MET A 1 -7.01 7.34 6.50
N TRP A 2 -6.91 7.89 5.28
CA TRP A 2 -6.68 7.10 4.07
C TRP A 2 -5.37 6.31 4.08
N PHE A 3 -4.33 6.87 4.69
CA PHE A 3 -3.03 6.22 4.88
C PHE A 3 -3.14 4.82 5.52
N PHE A 4 -3.75 4.71 6.71
CA PHE A 4 -3.92 3.42 7.39
C PHE A 4 -4.81 2.45 6.61
N ILE A 5 -5.85 2.96 5.93
CA ILE A 5 -6.71 2.14 5.07
C ILE A 5 -5.89 1.55 3.93
N GLY A 6 -5.03 2.35 3.28
CA GLY A 6 -4.14 1.89 2.22
C GLY A 6 -3.14 0.83 2.71
N LEU A 7 -2.55 1.02 3.90
CA LEU A 7 -1.64 0.03 4.49
C LEU A 7 -2.33 -1.31 4.75
N ILE A 8 -3.51 -1.30 5.38
CA ILE A 8 -4.26 -2.52 5.67
C ILE A 8 -4.66 -3.21 4.37
N ARG A 9 -5.21 -2.45 3.40
CA ARG A 9 -5.64 -2.97 2.11
C ARG A 9 -4.49 -3.63 1.34
N SER A 10 -3.33 -2.99 1.31
CA SER A 10 -2.11 -3.56 0.71
C SER A 10 -1.65 -4.82 1.43
N SER A 11 -1.73 -4.84 2.76
CA SER A 11 -1.37 -6.02 3.56
C SER A 11 -2.29 -7.21 3.27
N VAL A 12 -3.59 -6.97 3.09
CA VAL A 12 -4.56 -8.01 2.71
C VAL A 12 -4.24 -8.53 1.30
N LEU A 13 -3.93 -7.66 0.34
CA LEU A 13 -3.52 -8.07 -1.00
C LEU A 13 -2.28 -8.99 -0.95
N TYR A 14 -1.25 -8.59 -0.20
CA TYR A 14 -0.03 -9.40 -0.11
C TYR A 14 -0.20 -10.65 0.74
N ALA A 15 -1.08 -10.66 1.74
CA ALA A 15 -1.45 -11.89 2.44
C ALA A 15 -2.11 -12.90 1.47
N PHE A 16 -2.99 -12.43 0.58
CA PHE A 16 -3.53 -13.25 -0.49
C PHE A 16 -2.43 -13.77 -1.43
N VAL A 17 -1.55 -12.89 -1.93
CA VAL A 17 -0.44 -13.28 -2.81
C VAL A 17 0.48 -14.31 -2.15
N LEU A 18 0.84 -14.11 -0.88
CA LEU A 18 1.65 -15.07 -0.12
C LEU A 18 0.92 -16.41 0.05
N SER A 19 -0.39 -16.41 0.25
CA SER A 19 -1.17 -17.65 0.32
C SER A 19 -1.07 -18.45 -0.99
N LEU A 20 -1.13 -17.77 -2.14
CA LEU A 20 -0.96 -18.39 -3.47
C LEU A 20 0.42 -19.06 -3.61
N PHE A 21 1.50 -18.40 -3.18
CA PHE A 21 2.84 -18.98 -3.23
C PHE A 21 2.99 -20.22 -2.35
N HIS A 22 2.27 -20.30 -1.23
CA HIS A 22 2.27 -21.48 -0.35
C HIS A 22 1.26 -22.55 -0.80
N GLY A 23 0.64 -22.41 -1.97
CA GLY A 23 -0.33 -23.37 -2.50
C GLY A 23 -1.67 -23.40 -1.76
N THR A 24 -1.93 -22.43 -0.88
CA THR A 24 -3.22 -22.29 -0.17
C THR A 24 -3.97 -21.10 -0.72
N VAL A 25 -5.07 -21.34 -1.46
CA VAL A 25 -5.90 -20.23 -1.96
C VAL A 25 -6.86 -19.80 -0.85
N SER A 26 -6.56 -18.70 -0.16
CA SER A 26 -7.47 -18.14 0.84
C SER A 26 -8.42 -17.12 0.18
N VAL A 27 -9.64 -17.58 -0.08
CA VAL A 27 -10.72 -16.75 -0.65
C VAL A 27 -11.13 -15.63 0.30
N GLU A 28 -10.93 -15.82 1.61
CA GLU A 28 -11.21 -14.84 2.65
C GLU A 28 -10.45 -13.53 2.42
N PHE A 29 -9.16 -13.61 2.09
CA PHE A 29 -8.38 -12.40 1.81
C PHE A 29 -8.85 -11.68 0.55
N ALA A 30 -9.26 -12.42 -0.50
CA ALA A 30 -9.82 -11.82 -1.71
C ALA A 30 -11.15 -11.09 -1.42
N ILE A 31 -12.03 -11.68 -0.62
CA ILE A 31 -13.29 -11.06 -0.19
C ILE A 31 -13.01 -9.80 0.64
N ILE A 32 -12.12 -9.89 1.63
CA ILE A 32 -11.77 -8.74 2.48
C ILE A 32 -11.19 -7.61 1.61
N TYR A 33 -10.32 -7.93 0.66
CA TYR A 33 -9.75 -6.95 -0.27
C TYR A 33 -10.84 -6.26 -1.10
N ALA A 34 -11.80 -7.02 -1.65
CA ALA A 34 -12.93 -6.47 -2.39
C ALA A 34 -13.81 -5.56 -1.52
N VAL A 35 -14.04 -5.92 -0.24
CA VAL A 35 -14.77 -5.07 0.72
C VAL A 35 -14.04 -3.74 0.95
N PHE A 36 -12.71 -3.76 1.07
CA PHE A 36 -11.92 -2.52 1.19
C PHE A 36 -12.04 -1.63 -0.05
N LEU A 37 -11.95 -2.21 -1.25
CA LEU A 37 -12.11 -1.46 -2.50
C LEU A 37 -13.52 -0.84 -2.60
N PHE A 38 -14.56 -1.60 -2.26
CA PHE A 38 -15.92 -1.10 -2.25
C PHE A 38 -16.15 0.00 -1.21
N GLY A 39 -15.58 -0.16 -0.01
CA GLY A 39 -15.60 0.89 1.02
C GLY A 39 -14.92 2.18 0.54
N ASN A 40 -13.79 2.06 -0.17
CA ASN A 40 -13.07 3.19 -0.77
C ASN A 40 -13.95 3.93 -1.79
N PHE A 41 -14.67 3.18 -2.62
CA PHE A 41 -15.64 3.72 -3.59
C PHE A 41 -16.80 4.46 -2.91
N LEU A 42 -17.42 3.87 -1.88
CA LEU A 42 -18.51 4.51 -1.13
C LEU A 42 -18.06 5.82 -0.48
N LEU A 43 -16.89 5.82 0.15
CA LEU A 43 -16.33 7.02 0.78
C LEU A 43 -16.06 8.13 -0.24
N SER A 44 -15.57 7.78 -1.43
CA SER A 44 -15.33 8.76 -2.49
C SER A 44 -16.63 9.37 -3.02
N LYS A 45 -17.71 8.57 -3.14
CA LYS A 45 -19.05 9.08 -3.48
C LYS A 45 -19.59 10.04 -2.42
N ILE A 46 -19.41 9.72 -1.13
CA ILE A 46 -19.83 10.61 -0.02
C ILE A 46 -19.08 11.94 -0.08
N LYS A 47 -17.79 11.91 -0.41
CA LYS A 47 -16.93 13.11 -0.48
C LYS A 47 -17.07 13.92 -1.77
N LYS A 48 -17.81 13.41 -2.76
CA LYS A 48 -18.00 14.05 -4.07
C LYS A 48 -16.68 14.31 -4.78
N ASP A 49 -15.73 13.37 -4.71
CA ASP A 49 -14.39 13.53 -5.32
C ASP A 49 -14.43 13.56 -6.87
N GLY A 50 -15.60 13.38 -7.50
CA GLY A 50 -15.79 13.50 -8.95
C GLY A 50 -15.23 12.34 -9.78
N LEU A 51 -14.42 11.46 -9.18
CA LEU A 51 -13.81 10.31 -9.83
C LEU A 51 -14.83 9.24 -10.24
N SER A 52 -14.59 8.62 -11.39
CA SER A 52 -15.32 7.44 -11.84
C SER A 52 -14.94 6.20 -10.99
N LEU A 53 -15.82 5.19 -10.98
CA LEU A 53 -15.55 3.94 -10.27
C LEU A 53 -14.29 3.25 -10.80
N ASP A 54 -14.10 3.28 -12.11
CA ASP A 54 -12.96 2.67 -12.79
C ASP A 54 -11.62 3.33 -12.41
N GLU A 55 -11.57 4.66 -12.40
CA GLU A 55 -10.38 5.41 -11.98
C GLU A 55 -10.03 5.11 -10.51
N LEU A 56 -11.03 5.09 -9.63
CA LEU A 56 -10.83 4.78 -8.20
C LEU A 56 -10.27 3.39 -7.98
N LEU A 57 -10.83 2.39 -8.67
CA LEU A 57 -10.38 1.01 -8.57
C LEU A 57 -8.98 0.85 -9.15
N THR A 58 -8.73 1.43 -10.32
CA THR A 58 -7.44 1.34 -11.00
C THR A 58 -6.33 1.97 -10.16
N GLU A 59 -6.54 3.18 -9.64
CA GLU A 59 -5.54 3.83 -8.78
C GLU A 59 -5.36 3.10 -7.45
N ALA A 60 -6.43 2.57 -6.85
CA ALA A 60 -6.33 1.78 -5.63
C ALA A 60 -5.50 0.49 -5.82
N ILE A 61 -5.82 -0.29 -6.84
CA ILE A 61 -5.14 -1.55 -7.15
C ILE A 61 -3.69 -1.28 -7.54
N LYS A 62 -3.45 -0.28 -8.40
CA LYS A 62 -2.11 0.11 -8.83
C LYS A 62 -1.26 0.54 -7.64
N HIS A 63 -1.80 1.37 -6.75
CA HIS A 63 -1.11 1.76 -5.53
C HIS A 63 -0.70 0.51 -4.73
N ASP A 64 -1.64 -0.37 -4.42
CA ASP A 64 -1.38 -1.55 -3.58
C ASP A 64 -0.36 -2.50 -4.23
N ALA A 65 -0.48 -2.73 -5.55
CA ALA A 65 0.47 -3.54 -6.31
C ALA A 65 1.89 -2.96 -6.32
N LEU A 66 2.03 -1.63 -6.18
CA LEU A 66 3.32 -0.96 -6.18
C LEU A 66 3.88 -0.70 -4.79
N VAL A 67 3.11 -0.92 -3.70
CA VAL A 67 3.53 -0.64 -2.32
C VAL A 67 4.91 -1.21 -1.95
N PRO A 68 5.29 -2.44 -2.31
CA PRO A 68 6.63 -2.95 -2.00
C PRO A 68 7.75 -2.09 -2.60
N PHE A 69 7.59 -1.70 -3.87
CA PHE A 69 8.56 -0.88 -4.59
C PHE A 69 8.54 0.58 -4.10
N LEU A 70 7.35 1.14 -3.88
CA LEU A 70 7.18 2.49 -3.35
C LEU A 70 7.74 2.62 -1.94
N GLY A 71 7.56 1.58 -1.10
CA GLY A 71 8.13 1.54 0.24
C GLY A 71 9.65 1.52 0.21
N VAL A 72 10.27 0.63 -0.55
CA VAL A 72 11.74 0.59 -0.71
C VAL A 72 12.27 1.94 -1.21
N ARG A 73 11.64 2.50 -2.24
CA ARG A 73 12.02 3.82 -2.78
C ARG A 73 11.88 4.93 -1.72
N SER A 74 10.77 4.97 -1.00
CA SER A 74 10.51 5.96 0.05
C SER A 74 11.59 5.88 1.13
N LEU A 75 11.89 4.67 1.60
CA LEU A 75 12.88 4.45 2.64
C LEU A 75 14.30 4.87 2.20
N VAL A 76 14.67 4.55 0.95
CA VAL A 76 15.94 5.02 0.36
C VAL A 76 16.00 6.55 0.32
N LEU A 77 14.93 7.22 -0.12
CA LEU A 77 14.89 8.68 -0.15
C LEU A 77 14.97 9.30 1.25
N VAL A 78 14.33 8.68 2.25
CA VAL A 78 14.42 9.10 3.66
C VAL A 78 15.86 8.99 4.16
N PHE A 79 16.52 7.85 3.95
CA PHE A 79 17.91 7.66 4.38
C PHE A 79 18.90 8.59 3.68
N LEU A 80 18.63 8.97 2.43
CA LEU A 80 19.43 9.94 1.70
C LEU A 80 19.15 11.40 2.11
N GLY A 81 18.17 11.64 3.00
CA GLY A 81 17.73 12.99 3.34
C GLY A 81 17.07 13.73 2.17
N LYS A 82 16.60 13.00 1.15
CA LYS A 82 16.02 13.51 -0.11
C LYS A 82 14.51 13.27 -0.20
N TYR A 83 13.86 12.91 0.90
CA TYR A 83 12.43 12.62 0.92
C TYR A 83 11.55 13.88 0.89
N LEU A 84 12.03 14.97 1.49
CA LEU A 84 11.34 16.26 1.51
C LEU A 84 12.15 17.29 0.72
N ASP A 85 11.49 17.96 -0.23
CA ASP A 85 12.10 19.08 -0.96
C ASP A 85 12.17 20.37 -0.10
N SER A 86 11.17 20.57 0.78
CA SER A 86 11.06 21.74 1.66
C SER A 86 10.83 21.34 3.13
N PRO A 87 11.89 21.00 3.89
CA PRO A 87 11.75 20.48 5.26
C PRO A 87 11.19 21.48 6.29
N HIS A 88 11.11 22.76 5.94
CA HIS A 88 10.60 23.82 6.83
C HIS A 88 9.09 24.06 6.71
N GLU A 89 8.39 23.37 5.81
CA GLU A 89 6.95 23.55 5.67
C GLU A 89 6.19 23.02 6.91
N PRO A 90 5.05 23.64 7.28
CA PRO A 90 4.29 23.25 8.48
C PRO A 90 3.82 21.79 8.51
N ARG A 91 3.74 21.15 7.33
CA ARG A 91 3.30 19.75 7.18
C ARG A 91 4.46 18.79 6.90
N ALA A 92 5.69 19.29 6.76
CA ALA A 92 6.86 18.48 6.41
C ALA A 92 7.08 17.32 7.38
N ALA A 93 6.96 17.56 8.69
CA ALA A 93 7.09 16.52 9.71
C ALA A 93 6.05 15.40 9.57
N LEU A 94 4.81 15.75 9.21
CA LEU A 94 3.73 14.77 9.01
C LEU A 94 3.95 13.95 7.74
N PHE A 95 4.37 14.59 6.65
CA PHE A 95 4.73 13.90 5.40
C PHE A 95 5.93 12.97 5.60
N LEU A 96 6.96 13.42 6.33
CA LEU A 96 8.11 12.59 6.66
C LEU A 96 7.72 11.37 7.49
N ALA A 97 6.87 11.56 8.52
CA ALA A 97 6.38 10.46 9.33
C ALA A 97 5.59 9.44 8.49
N GLN A 98 4.70 9.92 7.61
CA GLN A 98 3.97 9.05 6.69
C GLN A 98 4.94 8.30 5.76
N GLY A 99 5.90 9.00 5.17
CA GLY A 99 6.91 8.42 4.28
C GLY A 99 7.78 7.36 4.92
N ILE A 100 8.16 7.56 6.18
CA ILE A 100 8.88 6.57 6.98
C ILE A 100 8.01 5.34 7.19
N ILE A 101 6.75 5.49 7.59
CA ILE A 101 5.88 4.34 7.86
C ILE A 101 5.58 3.58 6.57
N GLU A 102 5.22 4.26 5.47
CA GLU A 102 5.05 3.64 4.13
C GLU A 102 6.33 2.97 3.67
N GLY A 103 7.47 3.62 3.92
CA GLY A 103 8.79 3.14 3.57
C GLY A 103 9.11 1.81 4.24
N ILE A 104 8.98 1.78 5.57
CA ILE A 104 9.19 0.57 6.37
C ILE A 104 8.19 -0.51 5.97
N TRP A 105 6.90 -0.18 5.88
CA TRP A 105 5.84 -1.16 5.63
C TRP A 105 5.97 -1.82 4.26
N GLY A 106 6.15 -1.03 3.20
CA GLY A 106 6.36 -1.56 1.86
C GLY A 106 7.67 -2.35 1.75
N THR A 107 8.74 -1.91 2.41
CA THR A 107 10.00 -2.67 2.45
C THR A 107 9.82 -4.03 3.14
N LEU A 108 9.09 -4.11 4.25
CA LEU A 108 8.79 -5.38 4.91
C LEU A 108 7.99 -6.32 3.99
N LEU A 109 6.99 -5.81 3.28
CA LEU A 109 6.24 -6.59 2.29
C LEU A 109 7.16 -7.09 1.16
N ALA A 110 8.08 -6.26 0.67
CA ALA A 110 9.06 -6.65 -0.35
C ALA A 110 9.97 -7.78 0.14
N VAL A 111 10.47 -7.68 1.38
CA VAL A 111 11.30 -8.71 2.00
C VAL A 111 10.52 -10.02 2.18
N CYS A 112 9.29 -9.96 2.69
CA CYS A 112 8.44 -11.14 2.83
C CYS A 112 8.22 -11.84 1.48
N LEU A 113 7.90 -11.08 0.43
CA LEU A 113 7.73 -11.64 -0.92
C LEU A 113 9.02 -12.29 -1.42
N ALA A 114 10.16 -11.62 -1.28
CA ALA A 114 11.44 -12.15 -1.72
C ALA A 114 11.79 -13.47 -1.00
N ILE A 115 11.61 -13.52 0.32
CA ILE A 115 11.85 -14.74 1.12
C ILE A 115 10.93 -15.86 0.67
N THR A 116 9.62 -15.58 0.53
CA THR A 116 8.66 -16.60 0.10
C THR A 116 8.95 -17.12 -1.30
N ILE A 117 9.31 -16.25 -2.25
CA ILE A 117 9.72 -16.68 -3.60
C ILE A 117 10.95 -17.59 -3.53
N ILE A 118 11.96 -17.23 -2.73
CA ILE A 118 13.18 -18.04 -2.55
C ILE A 118 12.88 -19.40 -1.91
N GLN A 119 11.92 -19.47 -0.98
CA GLN A 119 11.56 -20.72 -0.31
C GLN A 119 10.75 -21.68 -1.18
N VAL A 120 10.02 -21.15 -2.17
CA VAL A 120 9.16 -21.93 -3.07
C VAL A 120 9.87 -22.32 -4.38
N ALA A 121 10.96 -21.62 -4.74
CA ALA A 121 11.81 -21.92 -5.89
C ALA A 121 12.80 -23.06 -5.59
#